data_AF-A0AAN9E513-F1
#
_entry.id   AF-A0AAN9E513-F1
#
_cell.length_a   1.000
_cell.length_b   1.000
_cell.length_c   1.000
_cell.angle_alpha   90.00
_cell.angle_beta   90.00
_cell.angle_gamma   90.00
#
_symmetry.space_group_name_H-M   'P 1'
#
loop_
_entity.id
_entity.type
_entity.pdbx_description
1 polymer ?
#
loop_
_entity_poly.entity_id
_entity_poly.type
_entity_poly.pdbx_seq_one_letter_code
_entity_poly.pdbx_strand_id
1 'polypeptide(L)'
;MGISHCSHANLGSDCIIKGGAEAAEARWGESFKVLVGNYKEEDDDQTEVWFVKYKDGNERMKRQQHDCCCGMKARSHYSGEIESIDFRLEDNYDGKETRCSFELKKTSHGLRGGMIGPMKMSGDVKFYTNIKNIKKNHVAETVIFSYGGPGRRGLFVVEMKKRFNRDEAYMVTLAHYYLTKDRGLSVTAKIDRTGDIELEGPINHPSADLRKVLDKTCRTGEWSPAACLHCSEANITDSSSFPRDKRFVVNIKDSFNNFGNDNQTNFGSEVKNGDSSNNRCYNKRHNYDNHDDNSKNNRGTLYGIADPVVSYGSTDDGTPYRKTLLFAIAGIPRK
;
A
#
# COMPACT_ATOMS: atom_id res chain seq x y z
N MET A 1 -32.61 2.65 12.71
CA MET A 1 -31.33 2.78 11.97
C MET A 1 -30.89 4.22 12.05
N GLY A 2 -29.93 4.54 12.94
CA GLY A 2 -29.39 5.89 13.08
C GLY A 2 -28.22 6.09 12.12
N ILE A 3 -28.26 7.16 11.32
CA ILE A 3 -27.11 7.61 10.52
C ILE A 3 -26.17 8.32 11.50
N SER A 4 -25.16 7.61 11.99
CA SER A 4 -24.07 8.23 12.74
C SER A 4 -23.26 9.10 11.78
N HIS A 5 -23.38 10.43 11.93
CA HIS A 5 -22.62 11.39 11.15
C HIS A 5 -21.17 11.40 11.66
N CYS A 6 -20.27 10.76 10.92
CA CYS A 6 -18.83 10.83 11.17
C CYS A 6 -18.29 12.16 10.60
N SER A 7 -18.12 13.18 11.45
CA SER A 7 -17.65 14.53 11.07
C SER A 7 -16.15 14.63 10.77
N HIS A 8 -15.41 13.51 10.72
CA HIS A 8 -13.94 13.51 10.84
C HIS A 8 -13.18 12.88 9.68
N ALA A 9 -13.86 12.41 8.64
CA ALA A 9 -13.19 11.89 7.46
C ALA A 9 -12.93 13.05 6.49
N ASN A 10 -11.67 13.36 6.20
CA ASN A 10 -11.24 14.33 5.17
C ASN A 10 -11.54 13.80 3.75
N LEU A 11 -12.78 13.38 3.51
CA LEU A 11 -13.26 12.76 2.27
C LEU A 11 -13.93 13.76 1.33
N GLY A 12 -14.16 15.00 1.80
CA GLY A 12 -14.89 16.03 1.08
C GLY A 12 -16.39 16.01 1.37
N SER A 13 -17.05 17.14 1.14
CA SER A 13 -18.49 17.32 1.38
C SER A 13 -19.37 16.58 0.36
N ASP A 14 -18.79 16.13 -0.74
CA ASP A 14 -19.44 15.38 -1.81
C ASP A 14 -19.47 13.86 -1.56
N CYS A 15 -18.93 13.41 -0.43
CA CYS A 15 -18.88 12.00 -0.03
C CYS A 15 -20.09 11.59 0.80
N ILE A 16 -20.72 10.47 0.44
CA ILE A 16 -21.75 9.81 1.27
C ILE A 16 -21.09 8.68 2.05
N ILE A 17 -21.17 8.74 3.39
CA ILE A 17 -20.64 7.71 4.28
C ILE A 17 -21.78 6.83 4.80
N LYS A 18 -21.61 5.51 4.73
CA LYS A 18 -22.50 4.50 5.31
C LYS A 18 -21.69 3.57 6.19
N GLY A 19 -22.11 3.40 7.45
CA GLY A 19 -21.56 2.37 8.32
C GLY A 19 -22.24 1.02 8.05
N GLY A 20 -21.46 -0.04 7.88
CA GLY A 20 -21.89 -1.43 7.90
C GLY A 20 -21.32 -2.18 9.11
N ALA A 21 -21.75 -3.42 9.32
CA ALA A 21 -21.28 -4.24 10.44
C ALA A 21 -19.77 -4.55 10.34
N GLU A 22 -19.25 -4.74 9.13
CA GLU A 22 -17.86 -5.14 8.88
C GLU A 22 -17.00 -4.03 8.26
N ALA A 23 -17.63 -3.05 7.62
CA ALA A 23 -16.93 -1.99 6.93
C ALA A 23 -17.74 -0.69 6.85
N ALA A 24 -17.04 0.42 6.99
CA ALA A 24 -17.51 1.72 6.55
C ALA A 24 -17.33 1.86 5.05
N GLU A 25 -18.29 2.51 4.42
CA GLU A 25 -18.33 2.75 2.98
C GLU A 25 -18.45 4.24 2.71
N ALA A 26 -17.56 4.75 1.86
CA ALA A 26 -17.58 6.11 1.34
C ALA A 26 -17.82 6.08 -0.18
N ARG A 27 -18.78 6.87 -0.67
CA ARG A 27 -19.11 6.97 -2.10
C ARG A 27 -18.99 8.40 -2.62
N TRP A 28 -18.46 8.55 -3.83
CA TRP A 28 -18.47 9.78 -4.62
C TRP A 28 -19.23 9.53 -5.91
N GLY A 29 -20.49 9.95 -5.92
CA GLY A 29 -21.42 9.62 -7.00
C GLY A 29 -21.65 8.11 -7.13
N GLU A 30 -21.88 7.66 -8.36
CA GLU A 30 -22.13 6.23 -8.68
C GLU A 30 -20.88 5.49 -9.11
N SER A 31 -19.81 6.21 -9.46
CA SER A 31 -18.64 5.63 -10.15
C SER A 31 -17.48 5.27 -9.23
N PHE A 32 -17.44 5.80 -8.01
CA PHE A 32 -16.30 5.63 -7.14
C PHE A 32 -16.70 5.34 -5.69
N LYS A 33 -16.12 4.29 -5.14
CA LYS A 33 -16.42 3.79 -3.79
C LYS A 33 -15.14 3.40 -3.08
N VAL A 34 -15.08 3.71 -1.79
CA VAL A 34 -14.03 3.26 -0.87
C VAL A 34 -14.68 2.48 0.27
N LEU A 35 -14.14 1.30 0.55
CA LEU A 35 -14.49 0.49 1.70
C LEU A 35 -13.33 0.49 2.68
N VAL A 36 -13.61 0.75 3.94
CA VAL A 36 -12.65 0.66 5.05
C VAL A 36 -13.26 -0.23 6.09
N GLY A 37 -12.61 -1.32 6.42
CA GLY A 37 -13.15 -2.27 7.38
C GLY A 37 -12.07 -3.04 8.10
N ASN A 38 -12.50 -3.78 9.12
CA ASN A 38 -11.70 -4.79 9.78
C ASN A 38 -12.54 -6.03 10.05
N TYR A 39 -11.89 -7.19 10.03
CA TYR A 39 -12.51 -8.47 10.38
C TYR A 39 -11.45 -9.40 10.99
N LYS A 40 -11.92 -10.41 11.73
CA LYS A 40 -11.07 -11.52 12.18
C LYS A 40 -11.13 -12.64 11.15
N GLU A 41 -10.01 -13.30 10.88
CA GLU A 41 -10.03 -14.48 10.02
C GLU A 41 -10.82 -15.61 10.68
N GLU A 42 -11.68 -16.28 9.92
CA GLU A 42 -12.57 -17.34 10.44
C GLU A 42 -11.78 -18.52 11.04
N ASP A 43 -10.61 -18.81 10.44
CA ASP A 43 -9.74 -19.92 10.84
C ASP A 43 -8.64 -19.49 11.85
N ASP A 44 -8.52 -18.20 12.18
CA ASP A 44 -7.44 -17.65 13.00
C ASP A 44 -7.95 -16.44 13.81
N ASP A 45 -8.47 -16.72 15.01
CA ASP A 45 -9.06 -15.72 15.92
C ASP A 45 -8.06 -14.70 16.48
N GLN A 46 -6.76 -14.99 16.32
CA GLN A 46 -5.63 -14.14 16.66
C GLN A 46 -5.20 -13.22 15.52
N THR A 47 -5.77 -13.40 14.34
CA THR A 47 -5.49 -12.54 13.19
C THR A 47 -6.63 -11.57 12.93
N GLU A 48 -6.29 -10.29 13.02
CA GLU A 48 -7.13 -9.19 12.59
C GLU A 48 -6.64 -8.65 11.24
N VAL A 49 -7.58 -8.43 10.33
CA VAL A 49 -7.34 -7.90 9.00
C VAL A 49 -8.03 -6.56 8.88
N TRP A 50 -7.27 -5.52 8.58
CA TRP A 50 -7.75 -4.20 8.18
C TRP A 50 -7.56 -4.04 6.69
N PHE A 51 -8.51 -3.40 6.02
CA PHE A 51 -8.38 -3.17 4.60
C PHE A 51 -8.98 -1.84 4.18
N VAL A 52 -8.38 -1.29 3.13
CA VAL A 52 -8.95 -0.20 2.34
C VAL A 52 -9.07 -0.67 0.91
N LYS A 53 -10.31 -0.77 0.41
CA LYS A 53 -10.61 -1.20 -0.95
C LYS A 53 -11.20 -0.05 -1.75
N TYR A 54 -10.53 0.30 -2.82
CA TYR A 54 -10.95 1.27 -3.83
C TYR A 54 -11.64 0.53 -4.97
N LYS A 55 -12.86 0.92 -5.28
CA LYS A 55 -13.62 0.43 -6.44
C LYS A 55 -13.88 1.61 -7.36
N ASP A 56 -13.33 1.51 -8.56
CA ASP A 56 -13.55 2.47 -9.64
C ASP A 56 -14.33 1.77 -10.73
N GLY A 57 -15.55 2.22 -11.00
CA GLY A 57 -16.41 1.56 -11.96
C GLY A 57 -17.75 2.26 -12.14
N ASN A 58 -18.04 2.62 -13.38
CA ASN A 58 -19.42 2.85 -13.81
C ASN A 58 -20.12 1.48 -13.85
N GLU A 59 -21.19 1.29 -13.06
CA GLU A 59 -21.96 0.03 -13.00
C GLU A 59 -22.39 -0.49 -14.39
N ARG A 60 -22.44 0.38 -15.40
CA ARG A 60 -22.74 0.01 -16.79
C ARG A 60 -21.65 -0.82 -17.47
N MET A 61 -20.40 -0.76 -17.02
CA MET A 61 -19.27 -1.53 -17.55
C MET A 61 -18.93 -2.74 -16.67
N LYS A 62 -19.94 -3.58 -16.32
CA LYS A 62 -19.76 -4.78 -15.48
C LYS A 62 -18.68 -5.76 -15.95
N ARG A 63 -18.23 -5.67 -17.21
CA ARG A 63 -17.20 -6.55 -17.78
C ARG A 63 -15.76 -6.15 -17.40
N GLN A 64 -15.55 -4.96 -16.82
CA GLN A 64 -14.22 -4.45 -16.45
C GLN A 64 -14.27 -3.79 -15.07
N GLN A 65 -14.60 -4.55 -14.02
CA GLN A 65 -14.47 -4.03 -12.66
C GLN A 65 -13.00 -3.81 -12.33
N HIS A 66 -12.65 -2.57 -11.97
CA HIS A 66 -11.33 -2.18 -11.52
C HIS A 66 -11.34 -2.05 -10.01
N ASP A 67 -10.73 -3.03 -9.36
CA ASP A 67 -10.59 -3.08 -7.92
C ASP A 67 -9.12 -2.90 -7.56
N CYS A 68 -8.83 -1.94 -6.68
CA CYS A 68 -7.55 -1.81 -6.00
C CYS A 68 -7.80 -1.99 -4.50
N CYS A 69 -7.03 -2.86 -3.86
CA CYS A 69 -7.15 -3.15 -2.45
C CYS A 69 -5.77 -3.00 -1.79
N CYS A 70 -5.72 -2.24 -0.71
CA CYS A 70 -4.59 -2.19 0.20
C CYS A 70 -5.06 -2.77 1.53
N GLY A 71 -4.57 -3.96 1.87
CA GLY A 71 -4.83 -4.65 3.12
C GLY A 71 -3.62 -4.63 4.05
N MET A 72 -3.91 -4.63 5.35
CA MET A 72 -2.97 -4.88 6.43
C MET A 72 -3.56 -6.01 7.28
N LYS A 73 -2.81 -7.08 7.48
CA LYS A 73 -3.15 -8.20 8.34
C LYS A 73 -2.17 -8.18 9.51
N ALA A 74 -2.64 -8.03 10.74
CA ALA A 74 -1.79 -8.20 11.92
C ALA A 74 -2.20 -9.48 12.63
N ARG A 75 -1.21 -10.33 12.85
CA ARG A 75 -1.33 -11.52 13.66
C ARG A 75 -0.78 -11.24 15.04
N SER A 76 -1.60 -11.51 16.05
CA SER A 76 -1.20 -11.45 17.45
C SER A 76 -0.83 -12.84 17.97
N HIS A 77 -0.02 -12.88 19.01
CA HIS A 77 0.20 -14.07 19.83
C HIS A 77 -0.96 -14.20 20.83
N TYR A 78 -1.15 -15.38 21.43
CA TYR A 78 -2.14 -15.61 22.50
C TYR A 78 -2.07 -14.61 23.68
N SER A 79 -0.94 -13.93 23.85
CA SER A 79 -0.75 -12.88 24.86
C SER A 79 -1.37 -11.52 24.46
N GLY A 80 -1.93 -11.40 23.27
CA GLY A 80 -2.44 -10.16 22.68
C GLY A 80 -1.35 -9.27 22.07
N GLU A 81 -0.09 -9.67 22.10
CA GLU A 81 1.00 -8.91 21.46
C GLU A 81 1.07 -9.21 19.97
N ILE A 82 1.20 -8.18 19.13
CA ILE A 82 1.40 -8.35 17.68
C ILE A 82 2.72 -9.07 17.40
N GLU A 83 2.65 -10.23 16.75
CA GLU A 83 3.81 -11.02 16.34
C GLU A 83 4.27 -10.61 14.94
N SER A 84 3.33 -10.47 14.00
CA SER A 84 3.63 -10.15 12.61
C SER A 84 2.56 -9.26 11.99
N ILE A 85 2.97 -8.48 11.00
CA ILE A 85 2.11 -7.59 10.23
C ILE A 85 2.42 -7.78 8.75
N ASP A 86 1.45 -8.25 8.00
CA ASP A 86 1.49 -8.46 6.57
C ASP A 86 0.71 -7.35 5.85
N PHE A 87 1.41 -6.62 5.00
CA PHE A 87 0.81 -5.66 4.10
C PHE A 87 0.67 -6.26 2.74
N ARG A 88 -0.50 -6.08 2.14
CA ARG A 88 -0.80 -6.58 0.82
C ARG A 88 -1.43 -5.49 -0.01
N LEU A 89 -0.80 -5.20 -1.14
CA LEU A 89 -1.37 -4.40 -2.20
C LEU A 89 -1.76 -5.34 -3.33
N GLU A 90 -3.03 -5.29 -3.70
CA GLU A 90 -3.58 -5.98 -4.86
C GLU A 90 -4.27 -4.95 -5.74
N ASP A 91 -3.95 -4.96 -7.03
CA ASP A 91 -4.56 -4.07 -7.99
C ASP A 91 -4.79 -4.80 -9.30
N ASN A 92 -6.02 -4.78 -9.79
CA ASN A 92 -6.38 -5.41 -11.06
C ASN A 92 -6.95 -4.37 -12.01
N TYR A 93 -6.29 -4.19 -13.16
CA TYR A 93 -6.74 -3.27 -14.19
C TYR A 93 -6.53 -3.83 -15.58
N ASP A 94 -7.63 -3.92 -16.33
CA ASP A 94 -7.61 -4.42 -17.70
C ASP A 94 -6.94 -5.81 -17.82
N GLY A 95 -7.22 -6.68 -16.84
CA GLY A 95 -6.62 -8.01 -16.73
C GLY A 95 -5.16 -8.03 -16.27
N LYS A 96 -4.56 -6.87 -16.00
CA LYS A 96 -3.21 -6.71 -15.46
C LYS A 96 -3.28 -6.71 -13.94
N GLU A 97 -2.77 -7.78 -13.33
CA GLU A 97 -2.62 -7.91 -11.89
C GLU A 97 -1.28 -7.33 -11.40
N THR A 98 -1.37 -6.42 -10.43
CA THR A 98 -0.25 -5.96 -9.61
C THR A 98 -0.47 -6.47 -8.18
N ARG A 99 0.49 -7.24 -7.67
CA ARG A 99 0.51 -7.74 -6.31
C ARG A 99 1.85 -7.48 -5.65
N CYS A 100 1.81 -6.85 -4.49
CA CYS A 100 2.95 -6.63 -3.63
C CYS A 100 2.61 -7.10 -2.22
N SER A 101 3.57 -7.71 -1.54
CA SER A 101 3.43 -8.08 -0.13
C SER A 101 4.67 -7.68 0.65
N PHE A 102 4.46 -7.23 1.88
CA PHE A 102 5.50 -6.76 2.77
C PHE A 102 5.19 -7.25 4.17
N GLU A 103 6.10 -8.01 4.78
CA GLU A 103 5.91 -8.58 6.11
C GLU A 103 6.84 -7.86 7.10
N LEU A 104 6.32 -7.60 8.29
CA LEU A 104 7.06 -7.18 9.46
C LEU A 104 6.85 -8.22 10.57
N LYS A 105 7.92 -8.58 11.25
CA LYS A 105 7.92 -9.40 12.46
C LYS A 105 8.40 -8.57 13.61
N LYS A 106 7.65 -8.59 14.71
CA LYS A 106 8.08 -8.03 15.97
C LYS A 106 9.19 -8.91 16.54
N THR A 107 10.23 -8.28 17.03
CA THR A 107 11.34 -8.91 17.75
C THR A 107 11.48 -8.24 19.11
N SER A 108 12.32 -8.79 19.98
CA SER A 108 12.67 -8.15 21.26
C SER A 108 13.37 -6.80 21.10
N HIS A 109 13.87 -6.47 19.91
CA HIS A 109 14.67 -5.27 19.64
C HIS A 109 14.01 -4.25 18.71
N GLY A 110 12.89 -4.61 18.07
CA GLY A 110 12.16 -3.75 17.15
C GLY A 110 11.42 -4.56 16.08
N LEU A 111 11.20 -3.94 14.92
CA LEU A 111 10.50 -4.52 13.79
C LEU A 111 11.51 -4.98 12.74
N ARG A 112 11.50 -6.25 12.39
CA ARG A 112 12.32 -6.81 11.31
C ARG A 112 11.43 -7.26 10.19
N GLY A 113 11.78 -6.95 8.95
CA GLY A 113 10.94 -7.34 7.85
C GLY A 113 11.40 -6.77 6.53
N GLY A 114 10.57 -6.98 5.52
CA GLY A 114 10.90 -6.66 4.16
C GLY A 114 9.81 -7.08 3.19
N MET A 115 10.09 -6.83 1.93
CA MET A 115 9.29 -7.37 0.85
C MET A 115 9.27 -8.89 0.86
N ILE A 116 8.10 -9.49 0.64
CA ILE A 116 7.96 -10.94 0.56
C ILE A 116 7.35 -11.38 -0.76
N GLY A 117 7.93 -12.45 -1.29
CA GLY A 117 7.43 -13.15 -2.46
C GLY A 117 7.78 -12.48 -3.79
N PRO A 118 7.43 -13.14 -4.91
CA PRO A 118 7.58 -12.54 -6.23
C PRO A 118 6.62 -11.37 -6.36
N MET A 119 7.16 -10.20 -6.67
CA MET A 119 6.34 -9.07 -7.11
C MET A 119 5.73 -9.43 -8.47
N LYS A 120 4.43 -9.72 -8.49
CA LYS A 120 3.69 -9.84 -9.75
C LYS A 120 3.31 -8.44 -10.16
N MET A 121 3.98 -7.91 -11.16
CA MET A 121 3.78 -6.55 -11.60
C MET A 121 3.57 -6.58 -13.10
N SER A 122 2.37 -6.22 -13.52
CA SER A 122 2.00 -6.12 -14.92
C SER A 122 1.92 -4.64 -15.29
N GLY A 123 2.78 -4.22 -16.22
CA GLY A 123 2.91 -2.81 -16.63
C GLY A 123 4.23 -2.16 -16.21
N ASP A 124 4.30 -0.84 -16.41
CA ASP A 124 5.49 -0.02 -16.12
C ASP A 124 5.61 0.26 -14.63
N VAL A 125 6.17 -0.69 -13.89
CA VAL A 125 6.47 -0.49 -12.48
C VAL A 125 7.89 0.04 -12.31
N LYS A 126 8.00 1.11 -11.54
CA LYS A 126 9.29 1.66 -11.10
C LYS A 126 9.49 1.35 -9.63
N PHE A 127 10.70 0.91 -9.32
CA PHE A 127 11.15 0.53 -8.00
C PHE A 127 12.32 1.42 -7.59
N TYR A 128 12.25 2.00 -6.40
CA TYR A 128 13.33 2.81 -5.86
C TYR A 128 13.61 2.39 -4.42
N THR A 129 14.89 2.35 -4.08
CA THR A 129 15.36 2.25 -2.70
C THR A 129 16.23 3.46 -2.41
N ASN A 130 15.95 4.15 -1.30
CA ASN A 130 16.72 5.29 -0.83
C ASN A 130 17.14 5.04 0.62
N ILE A 131 18.37 5.42 0.97
CA ILE A 131 18.86 5.39 2.34
C ILE A 131 19.32 6.80 2.71
N LYS A 132 18.70 7.38 3.73
CA LYS A 132 18.97 8.74 4.20
C LYS A 132 19.34 8.76 5.68
N ASN A 133 20.40 9.50 6.01
CA ASN A 133 20.69 9.84 7.41
C ASN A 133 19.66 10.83 7.94
N ILE A 134 18.96 10.48 9.02
CA ILE A 134 17.93 11.35 9.62
C ILE A 134 18.50 12.17 10.78
N LYS A 135 19.35 11.55 11.59
CA LYS A 135 20.07 12.17 12.73
C LYS A 135 21.32 11.34 13.04
N LYS A 136 22.15 11.79 13.99
CA LYS A 136 23.33 11.04 14.44
C LYS A 136 22.92 9.60 14.80
N ASN A 137 23.58 8.63 14.17
CA ASN A 137 23.36 7.19 14.34
C ASN A 137 21.95 6.68 13.98
N HIS A 138 21.22 7.34 13.06
CA HIS A 138 19.91 6.86 12.60
C HIS A 138 19.73 7.06 11.10
N VAL A 139 19.14 6.05 10.46
CA VAL A 139 18.89 6.02 9.01
C VAL A 139 17.41 5.76 8.74
N ALA A 140 16.91 6.33 7.64
CA ALA A 140 15.65 5.95 7.01
C ALA A 140 15.99 5.17 5.75
N GLU A 141 15.49 3.95 5.66
CA GLU A 141 15.45 3.19 4.42
C GLU A 141 14.05 3.29 3.84
N THR A 142 13.94 3.86 2.64
CA THR A 142 12.67 4.06 1.96
C THR A 142 12.62 3.20 0.70
N VAL A 143 11.58 2.39 0.58
CA VAL A 143 11.28 1.60 -0.61
C VAL A 143 10.01 2.14 -1.24
N ILE A 144 10.05 2.39 -2.55
CA ILE A 144 8.98 3.06 -3.30
C ILE A 144 8.61 2.21 -4.51
N PHE A 145 7.30 2.03 -4.71
CA PHE A 145 6.73 1.31 -5.84
C PHE A 145 5.68 2.19 -6.51
N SER A 146 5.91 2.55 -7.77
CA SER A 146 4.87 3.15 -8.59
C SER A 146 4.23 2.10 -9.48
N TYR A 147 2.91 2.10 -9.57
CA TYR A 147 2.17 1.17 -10.41
C TYR A 147 0.97 1.86 -11.08
N GLY A 148 0.26 1.14 -11.94
CA GLY A 148 -0.93 1.62 -12.65
C GLY A 148 -0.74 1.71 -14.17
N GLY A 149 -1.67 2.40 -14.83
CA GLY A 149 -1.76 2.49 -16.28
C GLY A 149 -2.46 3.78 -16.74
N PRO A 150 -2.95 3.83 -17.98
CA PRO A 150 -3.70 4.98 -18.48
C PRO A 150 -4.90 5.30 -17.58
N GLY A 151 -5.00 6.55 -17.12
CA GLY A 151 -6.12 7.02 -16.29
C GLY A 151 -6.03 6.73 -14.80
N ARG A 152 -5.08 5.88 -14.36
CA ARG A 152 -4.90 5.56 -12.94
C ARG A 152 -3.46 5.24 -12.57
N ARG A 153 -2.98 5.80 -11.47
CA ARG A 153 -1.65 5.56 -10.92
C ARG A 153 -1.73 5.28 -9.44
N GLY A 154 -0.79 4.53 -8.93
CA GLY A 154 -0.61 4.34 -7.51
C GLY A 154 0.84 4.43 -7.10
N LEU A 155 1.05 4.74 -5.83
CA LEU A 155 2.35 4.79 -5.19
C LEU A 155 2.26 4.11 -3.85
N PHE A 156 3.04 3.06 -3.66
CA PHE A 156 3.22 2.40 -2.38
C PHE A 156 4.61 2.75 -1.84
N VAL A 157 4.68 3.13 -0.57
CA VAL A 157 5.92 3.54 0.09
C VAL A 157 6.05 2.80 1.39
N VAL A 158 7.24 2.30 1.66
CA VAL A 158 7.66 1.75 2.95
C VAL A 158 8.87 2.55 3.43
N GLU A 159 8.77 3.23 4.56
CA GLU A 159 9.90 3.89 5.21
C GLU A 159 10.20 3.18 6.54
N MET A 160 11.39 2.59 6.65
CA MET A 160 11.89 1.93 7.86
C MET A 160 12.93 2.83 8.52
N LYS A 161 12.65 3.28 9.74
CA LYS A 161 13.61 4.06 10.54
C LYS A 161 14.37 3.13 11.46
N LYS A 162 15.69 3.11 11.31
CA LYS A 162 16.61 2.22 12.03
C LYS A 162 17.67 3.02 12.78
N ARG A 163 18.22 2.39 13.82
CA ARG A 163 19.49 2.85 14.40
C ARG A 163 20.63 2.40 13.50
N PHE A 164 21.70 3.18 13.43
CA PHE A 164 22.88 2.81 12.67
C PHE A 164 23.44 1.47 13.16
N ASN A 165 23.80 0.58 12.25
CA ASN A 165 24.22 -0.80 12.52
C ASN A 165 23.18 -1.68 13.23
N ARG A 166 21.88 -1.38 13.08
CA ARG A 166 20.79 -2.27 13.49
C ARG A 166 19.94 -2.61 12.28
N ASP A 167 19.60 -3.88 12.15
CA ASP A 167 18.72 -4.35 11.08
C ASP A 167 17.25 -4.08 11.43
N GLU A 168 16.93 -3.99 12.73
CA GLU A 168 15.58 -3.74 13.23
C GLU A 168 15.20 -2.26 13.15
N ALA A 169 14.03 -2.01 12.59
CA ALA A 169 13.39 -0.70 12.61
C ALA A 169 12.74 -0.43 13.96
N TYR A 170 12.87 0.79 14.47
CA TYR A 170 12.12 1.24 15.64
C TYR A 170 10.78 1.88 15.25
N MET A 171 10.60 2.18 13.97
CA MET A 171 9.39 2.73 13.39
C MET A 171 9.33 2.36 11.91
N VAL A 172 8.17 1.90 11.46
CA VAL A 172 7.88 1.67 10.05
C VAL A 172 6.69 2.53 9.66
N THR A 173 6.78 3.20 8.52
CA THR A 173 5.68 3.97 7.93
C THR A 173 5.38 3.41 6.56
N LEU A 174 4.11 3.13 6.33
CA LEU A 174 3.59 2.59 5.09
C LEU A 174 2.59 3.59 4.54
N ALA A 175 2.77 3.99 3.30
CA ALA A 175 1.86 4.92 2.66
C ALA A 175 1.41 4.35 1.32
N HIS A 176 0.12 4.42 1.09
CA HIS A 176 -0.50 4.04 -0.16
C HIS A 176 -1.24 5.25 -0.73
N TYR A 177 -0.85 5.66 -1.93
CA TYR A 177 -1.50 6.72 -2.67
C TYR A 177 -2.18 6.12 -3.90
N TYR A 178 -3.46 6.43 -4.05
CA TYR A 178 -4.28 6.00 -5.19
C TYR A 178 -4.74 7.23 -5.96
N LEU A 179 -4.43 7.31 -7.24
CA LEU A 179 -4.71 8.46 -8.09
C LEU A 179 -5.48 8.03 -9.33
N THR A 180 -6.66 8.61 -9.53
CA THR A 180 -7.39 8.55 -10.80
C THR A 180 -7.29 9.90 -11.52
N LYS A 181 -8.02 10.05 -12.63
CA LYS A 181 -8.15 11.36 -13.31
C LYS A 181 -8.71 12.43 -12.36
N ASP A 182 -9.72 12.05 -11.59
CA ASP A 182 -10.57 13.00 -10.88
C ASP A 182 -10.35 12.99 -9.36
N ARG A 183 -9.69 11.96 -8.81
CA ARG A 183 -9.53 11.78 -7.36
C ARG A 183 -8.13 11.37 -6.99
N GLY A 184 -7.67 11.87 -5.84
CA GLY A 184 -6.47 11.40 -5.17
C GLY A 184 -6.81 10.93 -3.77
N LEU A 185 -6.37 9.75 -3.37
CA LEU A 185 -6.54 9.23 -2.03
C LEU A 185 -5.20 8.84 -1.44
N SER A 186 -5.08 8.95 -0.12
CA SER A 186 -3.97 8.36 0.62
C SER A 186 -4.42 7.64 1.88
N VAL A 187 -3.73 6.56 2.21
CA VAL A 187 -3.79 5.90 3.52
C VAL A 187 -2.36 5.74 4.01
N THR A 188 -2.14 5.99 5.29
CA THR A 188 -0.85 5.80 5.94
C THR A 188 -1.01 4.92 7.18
N ALA A 189 -0.15 3.93 7.36
CA ALA A 189 -0.03 3.17 8.59
C ALA A 189 1.34 3.41 9.19
N LYS A 190 1.41 3.74 10.47
CA LYS A 190 2.66 3.94 11.20
C LYS A 190 2.72 2.96 12.35
N ILE A 191 3.76 2.15 12.36
CA ILE A 191 3.95 1.07 13.32
C ILE A 191 5.21 1.40 14.11
N ASP A 192 5.13 1.38 15.43
CA ASP A 192 6.30 1.59 16.26
C ASP A 192 6.91 0.26 16.75
N ARG A 193 8.01 0.35 17.49
CA ARG A 193 8.73 -0.81 18.03
C ARG A 193 7.91 -1.70 18.98
N THR A 194 6.82 -1.20 19.58
CA THR A 194 5.97 -2.00 20.48
C THR A 194 4.98 -2.86 19.67
N GLY A 195 4.80 -2.53 18.39
CA GLY A 195 3.76 -3.06 17.52
C GLY A 195 2.52 -2.18 17.49
N ASP A 196 2.47 -1.07 18.23
CA ASP A 196 1.33 -0.16 18.18
C ASP A 196 1.21 0.45 16.78
N ILE A 197 0.01 0.37 16.19
CA ILE A 197 -0.26 0.85 14.83
C ILE A 197 -1.16 2.08 14.91
N GLU A 198 -0.72 3.16 14.27
CA GLU A 198 -1.47 4.38 14.01
C GLU A 198 -1.85 4.38 12.53
N LEU A 199 -3.14 4.16 12.23
CA LEU A 199 -3.69 4.27 10.88
C LEU A 199 -4.19 5.69 10.64
N GLU A 200 -3.95 6.25 9.46
CA GLU A 200 -4.44 7.54 9.02
C GLU A 200 -5.06 7.42 7.63
N GLY A 201 -6.28 7.94 7.49
CA GLY A 201 -7.03 7.98 6.24
C GLY A 201 -8.16 6.95 6.15
N PRO A 202 -8.77 6.79 4.97
CA PRO A 202 -8.42 7.45 3.71
C PRO A 202 -8.59 8.98 3.77
N ILE A 203 -7.62 9.70 3.20
CA ILE A 203 -7.65 11.16 3.02
C ILE A 203 -7.86 11.45 1.55
N ASN A 204 -8.80 12.31 1.22
CA ASN A 204 -9.01 12.83 -0.13
C ASN A 204 -8.07 14.01 -0.42
N HIS A 205 -7.51 14.02 -1.62
CA HIS A 205 -6.59 15.02 -2.13
C HIS A 205 -7.07 15.49 -3.51
N PRO A 206 -6.86 16.78 -3.84
CA PRO A 206 -6.97 17.22 -5.22
C PRO A 206 -6.06 16.38 -6.13
N SER A 207 -6.62 15.79 -7.19
CA SER A 207 -5.89 14.86 -8.06
C SER A 207 -4.65 15.50 -8.70
N ALA A 208 -4.71 16.79 -9.02
CA ALA A 208 -3.60 17.56 -9.56
C ALA A 208 -2.42 17.67 -8.57
N ASP A 209 -2.69 17.87 -7.29
CA ASP A 209 -1.64 18.01 -6.27
C ASP A 209 -1.02 16.66 -5.91
N LEU A 210 -1.86 15.63 -5.76
CA LEU A 210 -1.34 14.28 -5.55
C LEU A 210 -0.50 13.80 -6.75
N ARG A 211 -0.89 14.15 -7.98
CA ARG A 211 -0.08 13.87 -9.18
C ARG A 211 1.31 14.48 -9.10
N LYS A 212 1.45 15.73 -8.66
CA LYS A 212 2.76 16.38 -8.46
C LYS A 212 3.61 15.62 -7.43
N VAL A 213 3.00 15.13 -6.35
CA VAL A 213 3.69 14.31 -5.34
C VAL A 213 4.22 13.02 -5.96
N LEU A 214 3.37 12.30 -6.70
CA LEU A 214 3.74 11.05 -7.37
C LEU A 214 4.86 11.27 -8.38
N ASP A 215 4.75 12.30 -9.23
CA ASP A 215 5.75 12.61 -10.25
C ASP A 215 7.09 13.02 -9.65
N LYS A 216 7.07 13.88 -8.62
CA LYS A 216 8.29 14.25 -7.90
C LYS A 216 8.95 13.03 -7.27
N THR A 217 8.17 12.22 -6.55
CA THR A 217 8.67 11.04 -5.85
C THR A 217 9.27 10.01 -6.81
N CYS A 218 8.60 9.73 -7.93
CA CYS A 218 9.11 8.82 -8.96
C CYS A 218 10.37 9.39 -9.65
N ARG A 219 10.46 10.71 -9.81
CA ARG A 219 11.61 11.34 -10.46
C ARG A 219 12.84 11.36 -9.56
N THR A 220 12.68 11.64 -8.27
CA THR A 220 13.80 11.83 -7.34
C THR A 220 14.13 10.59 -6.53
N GLY A 221 13.22 9.62 -6.43
CA GLY A 221 13.34 8.53 -5.46
C GLY A 221 13.25 9.01 -4.01
N GLU A 222 12.74 10.22 -3.78
CA GLU A 222 12.56 10.81 -2.45
C GLU A 222 11.08 10.96 -2.17
N TRP A 223 10.60 10.33 -1.10
CA TRP A 223 9.25 10.49 -0.60
C TRP A 223 9.21 11.43 0.61
N SER A 224 8.14 12.19 0.73
CA SER A 224 7.83 12.98 1.92
C SER A 224 6.32 13.04 2.13
N PRO A 225 5.80 12.78 3.34
CA PRO A 225 4.38 12.91 3.63
C PRO A 225 3.89 14.36 3.50
N ALA A 226 4.77 15.34 3.67
CA ALA A 226 4.47 16.77 3.54
C ALA A 226 4.57 17.29 2.08
N ALA A 227 4.79 16.41 1.09
CA ALA A 227 4.92 16.83 -0.30
C ALA A 227 3.58 17.32 -0.92
N CYS A 228 2.44 16.93 -0.34
CA CYS A 228 1.13 17.39 -0.80
C CYS A 228 0.85 18.80 -0.25
N LEU A 229 0.76 19.78 -1.15
CA LEU A 229 0.54 21.19 -0.78
C LEU A 229 -0.77 21.39 -0.01
N HIS A 230 -1.85 20.74 -0.45
CA HIS A 230 -3.14 20.72 0.24
C HIS A 230 -3.02 20.34 1.72
N CYS A 231 -2.20 19.32 2.03
CA CYS A 231 -1.97 18.90 3.41
C CYS A 231 -1.06 19.88 4.17
N SER A 232 -0.10 20.49 3.49
CA SER A 232 0.78 21.48 4.14
C SER A 232 0.04 22.75 4.55
N GLU A 233 -0.90 23.22 3.71
CA GLU A 233 -1.68 24.42 3.98
C GLU A 233 -2.68 24.21 5.12
N ALA A 234 -3.35 23.05 5.16
CA ALA A 234 -4.22 22.68 6.27
C ALA A 234 -3.50 22.68 7.63
N ASN A 235 -2.22 22.26 7.66
CA ASN A 235 -1.41 22.27 8.87
C ASN A 235 -0.99 23.69 9.31
N ILE A 236 -0.93 24.67 8.40
CA ILE A 236 -0.54 26.05 8.74
C ILE A 236 -1.71 26.76 9.42
N THR A 237 -2.94 26.57 8.92
CA THR A 237 -4.16 27.15 9.49
C THR A 237 -4.53 26.58 10.85
N ASP A 238 -4.09 25.37 11.19
CA ASP A 238 -4.35 24.72 12.48
C ASP A 238 -3.32 25.04 13.58
N SER A 239 -2.37 25.94 13.31
CA SER A 239 -1.37 26.37 14.31
C SER A 239 -1.96 27.23 15.44
N SER A 240 -3.20 27.69 15.34
CA SER A 240 -3.99 28.19 16.47
C SER A 240 -4.88 27.08 17.07
N SER A 241 -4.38 26.38 18.08
CA SER A 241 -5.17 25.63 19.09
C SER A 241 -6.07 24.47 18.62
N PHE A 242 -5.68 23.67 17.62
CA PHE A 242 -6.31 22.35 17.43
C PHE A 242 -5.58 21.25 18.23
N PRO A 243 -6.25 20.57 19.17
CA PRO A 243 -5.67 19.42 19.87
C PRO A 243 -5.36 18.30 18.87
N ARG A 244 -4.20 17.64 19.03
CA ARG A 244 -3.79 16.44 18.27
C ARG A 244 -4.73 15.23 18.43
N ASP A 245 -5.81 15.36 19.21
CA ASP A 245 -6.80 14.31 19.52
C ASP A 245 -7.77 13.96 18.37
N LYS A 246 -7.71 14.63 17.22
CA LYS A 246 -8.75 14.50 16.17
C LYS A 246 -8.31 13.81 14.88
N ARG A 247 -7.21 13.07 14.90
CA ARG A 247 -6.93 12.06 13.86
C ARG A 247 -7.81 10.85 14.10
N PHE A 248 -8.19 10.13 13.04
CA PHE A 248 -8.77 8.79 13.17
C PHE A 248 -7.68 7.82 13.63
N VAL A 249 -7.16 8.04 14.85
CA VAL A 249 -6.22 7.12 15.50
C VAL A 249 -7.07 5.96 15.97
N VAL A 250 -7.17 4.92 15.16
CA VAL A 250 -7.56 3.61 15.68
C VAL A 250 -6.39 3.16 16.55
N ASN A 251 -6.42 3.52 17.83
CA ASN A 251 -5.51 2.92 18.80
C ASN A 251 -5.95 1.47 18.95
N ILE A 252 -5.23 0.57 18.28
CA ILE A 252 -5.62 -0.84 18.12
C ILE A 252 -5.90 -1.50 19.48
N LYS A 253 -5.19 -1.11 20.54
CA LYS A 253 -5.42 -1.60 21.91
C LYS A 253 -6.83 -1.30 22.43
N ASP A 254 -7.43 -0.19 22.03
CA ASP A 254 -8.75 0.23 22.48
C ASP A 254 -9.89 -0.44 21.68
N SER A 255 -9.60 -0.86 20.45
CA SER A 255 -10.53 -1.65 19.62
C SER A 255 -10.70 -3.08 20.13
N PHE A 256 -9.66 -3.68 20.72
CA PHE A 256 -9.73 -5.02 21.30
C PHE A 256 -10.71 -5.15 22.48
N ASN A 257 -10.96 -4.06 23.21
CA ASN A 257 -11.77 -4.10 24.42
C ASN A 257 -13.23 -3.66 24.23
N ASN A 258 -13.59 -3.07 23.08
CA ASN A 258 -14.90 -2.41 22.88
C ASN A 258 -15.87 -3.17 21.98
N PHE A 259 -15.48 -4.29 21.36
CA PHE A 259 -16.43 -5.18 20.66
C PHE A 259 -16.95 -6.26 21.60
N GLY A 260 -17.85 -5.86 22.49
CA GLY A 260 -18.61 -6.77 23.33
C GLY A 260 -19.81 -7.39 22.59
N ASN A 261 -19.82 -8.72 22.50
CA ASN A 261 -20.95 -9.64 22.71
C ASN A 261 -22.35 -9.38 22.08
N ASP A 262 -22.47 -8.66 20.96
CA ASP A 262 -23.73 -8.66 20.21
C ASP A 262 -23.76 -9.80 19.18
N ASN A 263 -24.36 -10.92 19.60
CA ASN A 263 -24.87 -12.07 18.84
C ASN A 263 -24.28 -12.37 17.45
N GLN A 264 -23.57 -13.50 17.36
CA GLN A 264 -23.32 -14.24 16.11
C GLN A 264 -24.63 -14.37 15.30
N THR A 265 -24.67 -13.70 14.15
CA THR A 265 -25.62 -14.03 13.09
C THR A 265 -24.85 -14.76 12.00
N ASN A 266 -25.20 -16.03 11.82
CA ASN A 266 -24.71 -16.85 10.71
C ASN A 266 -25.17 -16.25 9.38
N PHE A 267 -24.24 -15.78 8.55
CA PHE A 267 -24.48 -15.55 7.12
C PHE A 267 -23.29 -16.04 6.30
N GLY A 268 -23.18 -17.36 6.20
CA GLY A 268 -22.44 -18.03 5.14
C GLY A 268 -23.36 -18.39 3.98
N SER A 269 -22.80 -18.34 2.77
CA SER A 269 -23.34 -18.84 1.49
C SER A 269 -24.32 -17.93 0.73
N GLU A 270 -23.76 -17.03 -0.07
CA GLU A 270 -24.40 -16.65 -1.33
C GLU A 270 -24.35 -17.86 -2.27
N VAL A 271 -25.53 -18.40 -2.55
CA VAL A 271 -25.81 -19.59 -3.35
C VAL A 271 -25.21 -19.47 -4.75
N LYS A 272 -24.20 -20.29 -5.06
CA LYS A 272 -23.80 -20.62 -6.43
C LYS A 272 -24.72 -21.72 -6.97
N ASN A 273 -25.82 -21.32 -7.59
CA ASN A 273 -26.56 -22.17 -8.52
C ASN A 273 -26.24 -21.72 -9.95
N GLY A 274 -25.76 -22.62 -10.81
CA GLY A 274 -25.61 -22.34 -12.23
C GLY A 274 -24.53 -23.15 -12.95
N ASP A 275 -24.80 -24.44 -13.12
CA ASP A 275 -24.46 -25.32 -14.24
C ASP A 275 -23.11 -25.20 -14.97
N SER A 276 -22.36 -26.30 -14.80
CA SER A 276 -21.44 -26.88 -15.76
C SER A 276 -21.95 -26.82 -17.21
N SER A 277 -21.23 -26.09 -18.07
CA SER A 277 -21.15 -26.47 -19.48
C SER A 277 -19.79 -26.08 -20.07
N ASN A 278 -19.21 -27.08 -20.72
CA ASN A 278 -17.98 -27.04 -21.50
C ASN A 278 -17.89 -25.80 -22.39
N ASN A 279 -16.76 -25.08 -22.34
CA ASN A 279 -16.31 -24.32 -23.51
C ASN A 279 -14.79 -24.46 -23.70
N ARG A 280 -14.49 -25.42 -24.56
CA ARG A 280 -13.25 -25.67 -25.28
C ARG A 280 -12.85 -24.39 -26.01
N CYS A 281 -11.79 -23.71 -25.55
CA CYS A 281 -11.26 -22.54 -26.22
C CYS A 281 -10.58 -22.95 -27.53
N TYR A 282 -11.15 -22.52 -28.66
CA TYR A 282 -10.52 -22.57 -29.96
C TYR A 282 -9.33 -21.60 -30.01
N ASN A 283 -8.17 -22.14 -30.39
CA ASN A 283 -7.02 -21.35 -30.86
C ASN A 283 -7.43 -20.56 -32.11
N LYS A 284 -7.29 -19.23 -32.07
CA LYS A 284 -7.20 -18.42 -33.27
C LYS A 284 -5.92 -17.60 -33.23
N ARG A 285 -4.91 -18.09 -33.95
CA ARG A 285 -3.68 -17.36 -34.28
C ARG A 285 -4.06 -16.16 -35.15
N HIS A 286 -3.62 -14.97 -34.74
CA HIS A 286 -3.48 -13.86 -35.66
C HIS A 286 -1.99 -13.52 -35.78
N ASN A 287 -1.47 -13.73 -36.99
CA ASN A 287 -0.18 -13.23 -37.45
C ASN A 287 -0.22 -11.69 -37.40
N TYR A 288 0.82 -11.09 -36.87
CA TYR A 288 1.19 -9.71 -37.18
C TYR A 288 2.49 -9.74 -37.98
N ASP A 289 2.42 -9.18 -39.18
CA ASP A 289 3.54 -8.98 -40.08
C ASP A 289 4.47 -7.89 -39.53
N ASN A 290 5.77 -8.17 -39.66
CA ASN A 290 6.87 -7.28 -39.36
C ASN A 290 6.90 -6.11 -40.34
N HIS A 291 7.05 -4.90 -39.83
CA HIS A 291 7.65 -3.80 -40.59
C HIS A 291 8.85 -3.28 -39.81
N ASP A 292 10.03 -3.58 -40.35
CA ASP A 292 11.29 -2.91 -40.03
C ASP A 292 11.21 -1.46 -40.50
N ASP A 293 11.62 -0.52 -39.65
CA ASP A 293 12.21 0.71 -40.16
C ASP A 293 13.30 1.27 -39.26
N ASN A 294 14.33 1.70 -39.97
CA ASN A 294 15.71 1.91 -39.57
C ASN A 294 15.90 3.39 -39.24
N SER A 295 16.35 3.78 -38.04
CA SER A 295 17.00 5.09 -37.90
C SER A 295 18.01 5.18 -36.76
N LYS A 296 19.02 6.01 -37.04
CA LYS A 296 20.39 5.96 -36.58
C LYS A 296 20.66 6.81 -35.33
N ASN A 297 21.60 6.32 -34.53
CA ASN A 297 22.61 6.99 -33.70
C ASN A 297 22.43 8.49 -33.34
N ASN A 298 22.43 8.76 -32.04
CA ASN A 298 23.25 9.83 -31.46
C ASN A 298 23.70 9.44 -30.04
N ARG A 299 25.02 9.33 -29.86
CA ARG A 299 25.68 9.05 -28.57
C ARG A 299 25.93 10.36 -27.83
N GLY A 300 25.32 10.52 -26.66
CA GLY A 300 25.70 11.50 -25.65
C GLY A 300 26.15 10.76 -24.39
N THR A 301 27.42 10.91 -24.03
CA THR A 301 28.07 10.29 -22.88
C THR A 301 27.52 10.90 -21.58
N LEU A 302 26.80 10.12 -20.77
CA LEU A 302 26.39 10.50 -19.41
C LEU A 302 27.08 9.57 -18.40
N TYR A 303 27.60 10.16 -17.32
CA TYR A 303 28.28 9.48 -16.23
C TYR A 303 27.41 8.36 -15.64
N GLY A 304 27.97 7.14 -15.60
CA GLY A 304 27.27 5.93 -15.20
C GLY A 304 26.85 5.95 -13.73
N ILE A 305 25.54 5.85 -13.51
CA ILE A 305 24.98 5.28 -12.27
C ILE A 305 25.16 3.77 -12.42
N ALA A 306 25.88 3.14 -11.50
CA ALA A 306 26.07 1.69 -11.54
C ALA A 306 24.70 1.00 -11.43
N ASP A 307 24.39 0.12 -12.38
CA ASP A 307 23.22 -0.74 -12.31
C ASP A 307 23.31 -1.65 -11.07
N PRO A 308 22.19 -1.93 -10.38
CA PRO A 308 22.21 -2.87 -9.27
C PRO A 308 22.59 -4.26 -9.79
N VAL A 309 23.70 -4.80 -9.28
CA VAL A 309 24.14 -6.16 -9.58
C VAL A 309 23.16 -7.14 -8.93
N VAL A 310 22.36 -7.83 -9.74
CA VAL A 310 21.45 -8.89 -9.31
C VAL A 310 22.21 -10.21 -9.31
N SER A 311 22.32 -10.84 -8.15
CA SER A 311 22.87 -12.19 -7.99
C SER A 311 21.73 -13.19 -7.83
N TYR A 312 21.83 -14.30 -8.57
CA TYR A 312 20.93 -15.45 -8.45
C TYR A 312 21.60 -16.53 -7.60
N GLY A 313 20.85 -17.08 -6.65
CA GLY A 313 21.25 -18.24 -5.85
C GLY A 313 20.20 -19.33 -5.92
N SER A 314 20.62 -20.57 -5.69
CA SER A 314 19.75 -21.74 -5.53
C SER A 314 19.78 -22.18 -4.07
N THR A 315 18.64 -22.58 -3.52
CA THR A 315 18.56 -23.40 -2.30
C THR A 315 19.02 -24.84 -2.61
N ASP A 316 19.28 -25.62 -1.56
CA ASP A 316 19.70 -27.03 -1.68
C ASP A 316 18.65 -27.92 -2.37
N ASP A 317 17.40 -27.48 -2.43
CA ASP A 317 16.29 -28.13 -3.15
C ASP A 317 16.11 -27.64 -4.61
N GLY A 318 17.02 -26.78 -5.11
CA GLY A 318 16.98 -26.31 -6.49
C GLY A 318 16.04 -25.12 -6.74
N THR A 319 15.40 -24.57 -5.70
CA THR A 319 14.46 -23.45 -5.87
C THR A 319 15.22 -22.14 -6.11
N PRO A 320 15.05 -21.46 -7.26
CA PRO A 320 15.73 -20.20 -7.51
C PRO A 320 15.11 -19.10 -6.66
N TYR A 321 15.93 -18.32 -5.96
CA TYR A 321 15.47 -17.15 -5.23
C TYR A 321 16.35 -15.93 -5.50
N ARG A 322 15.72 -14.75 -5.44
CA ARG A 322 16.34 -13.47 -5.72
C ARG A 322 16.92 -12.90 -4.42
N LYS A 323 18.24 -12.84 -4.32
CA LYS A 323 18.94 -12.10 -3.25
C LYS A 323 19.23 -10.68 -3.75
N THR A 324 18.59 -9.69 -3.14
CA THR A 324 19.04 -8.30 -3.27
C THR A 324 20.21 -8.11 -2.30
N LEU A 325 21.44 -8.03 -2.82
CA LEU A 325 22.60 -7.70 -1.98
C LEU A 325 22.48 -6.25 -1.51
N LEU A 326 22.36 -6.04 -0.20
CA LEU A 326 22.69 -4.76 0.42
C LEU A 326 24.22 -4.65 0.46
N PHE A 327 24.80 -3.69 -0.26
CA PHE A 327 26.20 -3.34 -0.05
C PHE A 327 26.34 -2.66 1.31
N ALA A 328 27.13 -3.26 2.20
CA ALA A 328 27.71 -2.55 3.33
C ALA A 328 28.80 -1.61 2.77
N ILE A 329 28.60 -0.30 2.91
CA ILE A 329 29.65 0.67 2.63
C ILE A 329 30.68 0.57 3.76
N ALA A 330 31.76 -0.18 3.52
CA ALA A 330 32.91 -0.19 4.40
C ALA A 330 33.59 1.19 4.35
N GLY A 331 33.54 1.93 5.46
CA GLY A 331 34.24 3.20 5.60
C GLY A 331 35.75 2.99 5.54
N ILE A 332 36.40 3.59 4.54
CA ILE A 332 37.86 3.70 4.47
C ILE A 332 38.31 4.63 5.61
N PRO A 333 39.19 4.22 6.53
CA PRO A 333 39.74 5.12 7.52
C PRO A 333 40.62 6.17 6.81
N ARG A 334 40.32 7.45 7.04
CA ARG A 334 41.24 8.53 6.67
C ARG A 334 42.45 8.47 7.59
N LYS A 335 43.64 8.42 6.99
CA LYS A 335 44.92 8.63 7.69
C LYS A 335 45.09 10.10 8.05
#